data_AF-A0A323V7D9-F1
#
_entry.id   AF-A0A323V7D9-F1
#
_cell.length_a   1.000
_cell.length_b   1.000
_cell.length_c   1.000
_cell.angle_alpha   90.00
_cell.angle_beta   90.00
_cell.angle_gamma   90.00
#
_symmetry.space_group_name_H-M   'P 1'
#
loop_
_entity.id
_entity.type
_entity.pdbx_description
1 polymer ?
#
loop_
_entity_poly.entity_id
_entity_poly.type
_entity_poly.pdbx_seq_one_letter_code
_entity_poly.pdbx_strand_id
1 'polypeptide(L)'
;LELAEGGRQHVDGRTALALVRSRHPEQLMDGQWVPAQVDPDGRASAAGQVMDALVDQVQGSVTRPWRLQRVAWAVTGALTVDDGTSAAELASLATLDVGPVSVLPVGAPVDGTLLRFPSPETRAALTAAGMTCGG
;
A
#
# COMPACT_ATOMS: atom_id res chain seq x y z
N LEU A 1 -8.64 14.37 7.82
CA LEU A 1 -7.83 14.37 6.59
C LEU A 1 -8.65 15.15 5.58
N GLU A 2 -8.07 16.16 4.95
CA GLU A 2 -8.77 16.96 3.95
C GLU A 2 -7.89 17.00 2.70
N LEU A 3 -8.43 16.47 1.61
CA LEU A 3 -7.85 16.62 0.27
C LEU A 3 -8.85 17.47 -0.51
N ALA A 4 -8.53 18.75 -0.67
CA ALA A 4 -9.44 19.74 -1.25
C ALA A 4 -9.64 19.59 -2.77
N GLU A 5 -8.70 18.93 -3.44
CA GLU A 5 -8.66 18.80 -4.89
C GLU A 5 -8.46 17.34 -5.31
N GLY A 6 -9.25 16.89 -6.29
CA GLY A 6 -9.04 15.60 -6.94
C GLY A 6 -7.82 15.60 -7.87
N GLY A 7 -7.25 14.42 -8.13
CA GLY A 7 -6.11 14.25 -9.03
C GLY A 7 -4.79 13.90 -8.31
N ARG A 8 -3.66 14.06 -9.01
CA ARG A 8 -2.33 13.73 -8.48
C ARG A 8 -1.93 14.76 -7.42
N GLN A 9 -1.86 14.32 -6.17
CA GLN A 9 -1.47 15.17 -5.04
C GLN A 9 -0.13 14.71 -4.46
N HIS A 10 0.70 15.67 -4.05
CA HIS A 10 1.85 15.38 -3.21
C HIS A 10 1.44 15.52 -1.74
N VAL A 11 1.58 14.45 -0.98
CA VAL A 11 1.14 14.39 0.42
C VAL A 11 2.34 14.17 1.34
N ASP A 12 2.27 14.73 2.54
CA ASP A 12 3.25 14.47 3.58
C ASP A 12 2.98 13.12 4.29
N GLY A 13 3.91 12.69 5.15
CA GLY A 13 3.79 11.42 5.87
C GLY A 13 2.56 11.35 6.79
N ARG A 14 2.14 12.48 7.39
CA ARG A 14 0.95 12.53 8.25
C ARG A 14 -0.32 12.31 7.44
N THR A 15 -0.41 12.92 6.28
CA THR A 15 -1.53 12.82 5.33
C THR A 15 -1.60 11.43 4.71
N ALA A 16 -0.46 10.89 4.28
CA ALA A 16 -0.36 9.51 3.80
C ALA A 16 -0.79 8.49 4.87
N LEU A 17 -0.34 8.67 6.12
CA LEU A 17 -0.77 7.82 7.23
C LEU A 17 -2.27 7.96 7.52
N ALA A 18 -2.82 9.17 7.40
CA ALA A 18 -4.25 9.39 7.58
C ALA A 18 -5.09 8.73 6.48
N LEU A 19 -4.58 8.68 5.22
CA LEU A 19 -5.23 7.98 4.11
C LEU A 19 -5.40 6.49 4.41
N VAL A 20 -4.32 5.79 4.77
CA VAL A 20 -4.35 4.33 5.00
C VAL A 20 -5.11 3.92 6.26
N ARG A 21 -5.24 4.86 7.22
CA ARG A 21 -5.98 4.67 8.47
C ARG A 21 -7.44 5.12 8.40
N SER A 22 -7.86 5.77 7.32
CA SER A 22 -9.22 6.26 7.18
C SER A 22 -10.21 5.08 7.18
N ARG A 23 -11.20 5.14 8.08
CA ARG A 23 -12.26 4.12 8.22
C ARG A 23 -13.62 4.60 7.73
N HIS A 24 -13.81 5.92 7.76
CA HIS A 24 -15.05 6.59 7.38
C HIS A 24 -14.69 7.80 6.50
N PRO A 25 -14.12 7.60 5.30
CA PRO A 25 -13.87 8.70 4.39
C PRO A 25 -15.20 9.34 3.96
N GLU A 26 -15.20 10.67 3.84
CA GLU A 26 -16.28 11.44 3.26
C GLU A 26 -15.79 12.08 1.96
N GLN A 27 -16.68 12.23 1.00
CA GLN A 27 -16.43 12.90 -0.27
C GLN A 27 -17.49 13.97 -0.50
N LEU A 28 -17.08 15.08 -1.08
CA LEU A 28 -18.00 16.16 -1.43
C LEU A 28 -18.70 15.81 -2.75
N MET A 29 -20.01 15.58 -2.70
CA MET A 29 -20.87 15.37 -3.86
C MET A 29 -22.03 16.36 -3.81
N ASP A 30 -22.25 17.10 -4.89
CA ASP A 30 -23.32 18.11 -5.01
C ASP A 30 -23.35 19.12 -3.83
N GLY A 31 -22.17 19.50 -3.34
CA GLY A 31 -22.01 20.45 -2.22
C GLY A 31 -22.31 19.86 -0.84
N GLN A 32 -22.57 18.55 -0.73
CA GLN A 32 -22.76 17.86 0.54
C GLN A 32 -21.63 16.85 0.79
N TRP A 33 -21.14 16.81 2.02
CA TRP A 33 -20.25 15.74 2.46
C TRP A 33 -21.09 14.47 2.61
N VAL A 34 -20.84 13.50 1.74
CA VAL A 34 -21.47 12.18 1.79
C VAL A 34 -20.42 11.15 2.17
N PRO A 35 -20.76 10.10 2.93
CA PRO A 35 -19.85 8.98 3.14
C PRO A 35 -19.37 8.48 1.77
N ALA A 36 -18.06 8.45 1.56
CA ALA A 36 -17.52 7.80 0.38
C ALA A 36 -17.96 6.34 0.43
N GLN A 37 -18.28 5.75 -0.73
CA GLN A 37 -18.66 4.34 -0.77
C GLN A 37 -17.58 3.55 -0.02
N VAL A 38 -18.01 2.85 1.04
CA VAL A 38 -17.13 1.97 1.80
C VAL A 38 -16.88 0.78 0.89
N ASP A 39 -15.92 0.95 -0.02
CA ASP A 39 -15.27 -0.18 -0.64
C ASP A 39 -14.62 -0.94 0.53
N PRO A 40 -15.01 -2.19 0.79
CA PRO A 40 -14.35 -3.02 1.79
C PRO A 40 -12.83 -3.11 1.54
N ASP A 41 -12.42 -2.93 0.28
CA ASP A 41 -11.02 -2.85 -0.14
C ASP A 41 -10.50 -1.40 -0.22
N GLY A 42 -11.30 -0.37 0.07
CA GLY A 42 -10.92 1.04 -0.09
C GLY A 42 -9.68 1.43 0.73
N ARG A 43 -9.52 0.83 1.93
CA ARG A 43 -8.27 0.95 2.72
C ARG A 43 -7.09 0.21 2.10
N ALA A 44 -7.33 -0.97 1.53
CA ALA A 44 -6.30 -1.73 0.85
C ALA A 44 -5.85 -1.01 -0.44
N SER A 45 -6.78 -0.41 -1.17
CA SER A 45 -6.52 0.44 -2.34
C SER A 45 -5.74 1.70 -1.99
N ALA A 46 -6.10 2.38 -0.89
CA ALA A 46 -5.33 3.53 -0.40
C ALA A 46 -3.92 3.14 0.07
N ALA A 47 -3.79 2.00 0.76
CA ALA A 47 -2.49 1.45 1.14
C ALA A 47 -1.66 1.08 -0.09
N GLY A 48 -2.28 0.49 -1.11
CA GLY A 48 -1.65 0.16 -2.39
C GLY A 48 -1.08 1.40 -3.08
N GLN A 49 -1.87 2.47 -3.19
CA GLN A 49 -1.42 3.75 -3.78
C GLN A 49 -0.26 4.38 -3.02
N VAL A 50 -0.31 4.38 -1.68
CA VAL A 50 0.78 4.93 -0.86
C VAL A 50 2.05 4.08 -0.99
N MET A 51 1.91 2.74 -1.03
CA MET A 51 3.04 1.84 -1.23
C MET A 51 3.68 1.99 -2.61
N ASP A 52 2.88 2.06 -3.67
CA ASP A 52 3.34 2.27 -5.05
C ASP A 52 4.12 3.59 -5.17
N ALA A 53 3.55 4.68 -4.66
CA ALA A 53 4.22 5.98 -4.62
C ALA A 53 5.51 5.97 -3.78
N LEU A 54 5.58 5.17 -2.70
CA LEU A 54 6.78 5.04 -1.88
C LEU A 54 7.88 4.27 -2.62
N VAL A 55 7.53 3.16 -3.28
CA VAL A 55 8.46 2.36 -4.10
C VAL A 55 9.05 3.23 -5.21
N ASP A 56 8.22 3.97 -5.93
CA ASP A 56 8.66 4.92 -6.97
C ASP A 56 9.67 5.95 -6.43
N GLN A 57 9.41 6.52 -5.24
CA GLN A 57 10.32 7.48 -4.62
C GLN A 57 11.65 6.84 -4.21
N VAL A 58 11.63 5.60 -3.70
CA VAL A 58 12.83 4.86 -3.31
C VAL A 58 13.66 4.52 -4.56
N GLN A 59 13.06 3.91 -5.58
CA GLN A 59 13.75 3.59 -6.84
C GLN A 59 14.30 4.85 -7.52
N GLY A 60 13.51 5.94 -7.53
CA GLY A 60 13.95 7.25 -8.03
C GLY A 60 15.07 7.90 -7.20
N SER A 61 15.34 7.43 -5.99
CA SER A 61 16.45 7.91 -5.15
C SER A 61 17.77 7.21 -5.44
N VAL A 62 17.74 5.98 -5.98
CA VAL A 62 18.94 5.15 -6.23
C VAL A 62 19.92 5.84 -7.19
N THR A 63 19.42 6.60 -8.16
CA THR A 63 20.25 7.37 -9.11
C THR A 63 20.81 8.67 -8.54
N ARG A 64 20.49 9.02 -7.28
CA ARG A 64 20.84 10.30 -6.63
C ARG A 64 21.46 10.04 -5.25
N PRO A 65 22.79 9.95 -5.13
CA PRO A 65 23.48 9.49 -3.92
C PRO A 65 23.06 10.19 -2.62
N TRP A 66 22.86 11.50 -2.67
CA TRP A 66 22.43 12.27 -1.49
C TRP A 66 20.99 11.96 -1.07
N ARG A 67 20.10 11.62 -2.00
CA ARG A 67 18.72 11.20 -1.67
C ARG A 67 18.74 9.79 -1.11
N LEU A 68 19.49 8.88 -1.73
CA LEU A 68 19.66 7.52 -1.23
C LEU A 68 20.17 7.49 0.21
N GLN A 69 21.20 8.30 0.52
CA GLN A 69 21.71 8.42 1.89
C GLN A 69 20.64 8.91 2.87
N ARG A 70 19.82 9.89 2.47
CA ARG A 70 18.71 10.38 3.32
C ARG A 70 17.65 9.32 3.55
N VAL A 71 17.31 8.53 2.52
CA VAL A 71 16.37 7.41 2.63
C VAL A 71 16.94 6.35 3.57
N ALA A 72 18.18 5.91 3.34
CA ALA A 72 18.85 4.95 4.20
C ALA A 72 18.86 5.41 5.67
N TRP A 73 19.19 6.67 5.91
CA TRP A 73 19.19 7.25 7.26
C TRP A 73 17.79 7.32 7.90
N ALA A 74 16.75 7.63 7.12
CA ALA A 74 15.38 7.65 7.64
C ALA A 74 14.87 6.25 8.00
N VAL A 75 15.34 5.22 7.27
CA VAL A 75 14.90 3.82 7.43
C VAL A 75 15.52 3.16 8.66
N THR A 76 16.75 3.47 9.05
CA THR A 76 17.50 2.76 10.13
C THR A 76 16.79 2.72 11.48
N GLY A 77 15.96 3.72 11.81
CA GLY A 77 15.17 3.76 13.04
C GLY A 77 13.68 3.48 12.84
N ALA A 78 13.22 3.33 11.60
CA ALA A 78 11.81 3.20 11.25
C ALA A 78 11.44 1.79 10.74
N LEU A 79 12.44 0.98 10.37
CA LEU A 79 12.27 -0.38 9.86
C LEU A 79 12.74 -1.40 10.89
N THR A 80 11.93 -2.43 11.11
CA THR A 80 12.32 -3.63 11.82
C THR A 80 12.46 -4.76 10.80
N VAL A 81 13.56 -5.49 10.86
CA VAL A 81 13.83 -6.66 10.01
C VAL A 81 14.08 -7.88 10.89
N ASP A 82 13.91 -9.07 10.33
CA ASP A 82 14.31 -10.31 11.00
C ASP A 82 15.84 -10.44 11.09
N ASP A 83 16.31 -11.33 11.95
CA ASP A 83 17.73 -11.54 12.22
C ASP A 83 18.52 -12.03 10.98
N GLY A 84 17.85 -12.65 10.00
CA GLY A 84 18.46 -13.17 8.78
C GLY A 84 18.61 -12.14 7.68
N THR A 85 17.86 -11.03 7.72
CA THR A 85 17.88 -10.01 6.67
C THR A 85 19.11 -9.11 6.81
N SER A 86 19.99 -9.19 5.80
CA SER A 86 21.19 -8.36 5.72
C SER A 86 20.93 -6.99 5.07
N ALA A 87 21.82 -6.03 5.35
CA ALA A 87 21.77 -4.73 4.69
C ALA A 87 21.96 -4.82 3.16
N ALA A 88 22.69 -5.83 2.68
CA ALA A 88 22.88 -6.07 1.25
C ALA A 88 21.59 -6.57 0.57
N GLU A 89 20.81 -7.42 1.24
CA GLU A 89 19.50 -7.86 0.76
C GLU A 89 18.49 -6.70 0.77
N LEU A 90 18.49 -5.86 1.80
CA LEU A 90 17.68 -4.64 1.79
C LEU A 90 18.06 -3.70 0.64
N ALA A 91 19.35 -3.56 0.36
CA ALA A 91 19.84 -2.74 -0.75
C ALA A 91 19.44 -3.31 -2.11
N SER A 92 19.44 -4.64 -2.28
CA SER A 92 19.03 -5.26 -3.54
C SER A 92 17.52 -5.06 -3.80
N LEU A 93 16.69 -5.06 -2.76
CA LEU A 93 15.25 -4.74 -2.87
C LEU A 93 15.00 -3.34 -3.42
N ALA A 94 15.83 -2.34 -3.06
CA ALA A 94 15.68 -0.97 -3.55
C ALA A 94 15.87 -0.83 -5.08
N THR A 95 16.52 -1.82 -5.70
CA THR A 95 16.76 -1.88 -7.15
C THR A 95 15.87 -2.90 -7.87
N LEU A 96 15.08 -3.67 -7.12
CA LEU A 96 14.23 -4.71 -7.70
C LEU A 96 12.96 -4.08 -8.29
N ASP A 97 12.61 -4.51 -9.50
CA ASP A 97 11.29 -4.26 -10.03
C ASP A 97 10.30 -5.22 -9.37
N VAL A 98 9.54 -4.69 -8.41
CA VAL A 98 8.55 -5.43 -7.63
C VAL A 98 7.19 -5.54 -8.33
N GLY A 99 7.07 -4.97 -9.54
CA GLY A 99 5.82 -4.94 -10.29
C GLY A 99 4.73 -4.09 -9.62
N PRO A 100 3.52 -4.06 -10.21
CA PRO A 100 2.43 -3.26 -9.68
C PRO A 100 1.89 -3.81 -8.36
N VAL A 101 1.64 -2.91 -7.41
CA VAL A 101 0.94 -3.28 -6.17
C VAL A 101 -0.53 -3.58 -6.50
N SER A 102 -1.00 -4.76 -6.13
CA SER A 102 -2.39 -5.18 -6.30
C SER A 102 -3.02 -5.55 -4.97
N VAL A 103 -4.31 -5.24 -4.82
CA VAL A 103 -5.11 -5.73 -3.69
C VAL A 103 -5.43 -7.20 -3.94
N LEU A 104 -5.12 -8.05 -2.96
CA LEU A 104 -5.43 -9.48 -3.05
C LEU A 104 -6.96 -9.65 -3.14
N PRO A 105 -7.48 -10.28 -4.20
CA PRO A 105 -8.93 -10.47 -4.34
C PRO A 105 -9.43 -11.36 -3.21
N VAL A 106 -10.61 -11.04 -2.66
CA VAL A 106 -11.28 -11.79 -1.60
C VAL A 106 -12.74 -12.03 -1.97
N GLY A 107 -13.33 -13.10 -1.41
CA GLY A 107 -14.74 -13.41 -1.64
C GLY A 107 -15.69 -12.31 -1.17
N ALA A 108 -16.93 -12.38 -1.67
CA ALA A 108 -18.02 -11.54 -1.20
C ALA A 108 -18.26 -11.75 0.32
N PRO A 109 -18.81 -10.74 1.02
CA PRO A 109 -19.14 -10.90 2.43
C PRO A 109 -20.21 -11.99 2.64
N VAL A 110 -20.06 -12.77 3.70
CA VAL A 110 -20.98 -13.87 4.04
C VAL A 110 -22.22 -13.30 4.74
N ASP A 111 -23.41 -13.60 4.25
CA ASP A 111 -24.71 -13.28 4.87
C ASP A 111 -24.86 -11.82 5.37
N GLY A 112 -24.31 -10.87 4.61
CA GLY A 112 -24.36 -9.44 4.98
C GLY A 112 -23.45 -9.05 6.15
N THR A 113 -22.55 -9.93 6.58
CA THR A 113 -21.53 -9.65 7.59
C THR A 113 -20.28 -9.02 6.96
N LEU A 114 -19.29 -8.65 7.79
CA LEU A 114 -17.97 -8.20 7.31
C LEU A 114 -17.02 -9.34 6.94
N LEU A 115 -17.40 -10.58 7.25
CA LEU A 115 -16.53 -11.73 7.11
C LEU A 115 -16.39 -12.14 5.64
N ARG A 116 -15.15 -12.36 5.20
CA ARG A 116 -14.79 -12.75 3.83
C ARG A 116 -13.84 -13.93 3.85
N PHE A 117 -14.01 -14.83 2.90
CA PHE A 117 -13.15 -16.01 2.74
C PHE A 117 -12.32 -15.94 1.46
N PRO A 118 -11.20 -16.68 1.39
CA PRO A 118 -10.45 -16.85 0.15
C PRO A 118 -11.34 -17.43 -0.96
N SER A 119 -11.35 -16.78 -2.12
CA SER A 119 -12.07 -17.21 -3.32
C SER A 119 -11.12 -17.96 -4.28
N PRO A 120 -11.64 -18.57 -5.37
CA PRO A 120 -10.79 -19.10 -6.44
C PRO A 120 -9.81 -18.06 -7.00
N GLU A 121 -10.24 -16.81 -7.11
CA GLU A 121 -9.41 -15.68 -7.55
C GLU A 121 -8.28 -15.39 -6.56
N THR A 122 -8.54 -15.47 -5.25
CA THR A 122 -7.49 -15.38 -4.21
C THR A 122 -6.41 -16.43 -4.45
N ARG A 123 -6.80 -17.69 -4.68
CA ARG A 123 -5.86 -18.80 -4.89
C ARG A 123 -5.07 -18.61 -6.18
N ALA A 124 -5.73 -18.17 -7.26
CA ALA A 124 -5.09 -17.88 -8.52
C ALA A 124 -4.03 -16.77 -8.38
N ALA A 125 -4.34 -15.69 -7.68
CA ALA A 125 -3.40 -14.59 -7.40
C ALA A 125 -2.19 -15.08 -6.58
N LEU A 126 -2.41 -15.88 -5.54
CA LEU A 126 -1.32 -16.48 -4.76
C LEU A 126 -0.44 -17.40 -5.60
N THR A 127 -1.05 -18.25 -6.44
CA THR A 127 -0.33 -19.19 -7.31
C THR A 127 0.51 -18.45 -8.35
N ALA A 128 -0.04 -17.37 -8.93
CA ALA A 128 0.69 -16.50 -9.86
C ALA A 128 1.89 -15.82 -9.20
N ALA A 129 1.80 -15.53 -7.89
CA ALA A 129 2.90 -15.04 -7.07
C ALA A 129 3.84 -16.16 -6.56
N GLY A 130 3.69 -17.40 -7.03
CA GLY A 130 4.52 -18.53 -6.63
C GLY A 130 4.20 -19.10 -5.24
N MET A 131 3.13 -18.64 -4.59
CA MET A 131 2.66 -19.14 -3.30
C MET A 131 1.65 -20.26 -3.52
N THR A 132 1.98 -21.46 -3.03
CA THR A 132 1.05 -22.58 -3.00
C THR A 132 0.62 -22.84 -1.56
N CYS A 133 -0.68 -23.03 -1.35
CA CYS A 133 -1.18 -23.56 -0.09
C CYS A 133 -0.97 -25.08 -0.11
N GLY A 134 0.20 -25.54 0.34
CA GLY A 134 0.48 -26.94 0.61
C GLY A 134 0.65 -27.16 2.11
N GLY A 135 -0.37 -27.75 2.75
CA GLY A 135 -0.40 -28.06 4.18
C GLY A 135 -1.79 -27.93 4.78
#